data_AF-A0A5U8T1M4-F1
#
_entry.id   AF-A0A5U8T1M4-F1
#
_cell.length_a   1.000
_cell.length_b   1.000
_cell.length_c   1.000
_cell.angle_alpha   90.00
_cell.angle_beta   90.00
_cell.angle_gamma   90.00
#
_symmetry.space_group_name_H-M   'P 1'
#
loop_
_entity.id
_entity.type
_entity.pdbx_description
1 polymer ?
#
loop_
_entity_poly.entity_id
_entity_poly.type
_entity_poly.pdbx_seq_one_letter_code
_entity_poly.pdbx_strand_id
1 'polypeptide(L)'
;PDIYLVSGAKAPGSTDAGVQLGAQATEADAKASLKAITERKGINTLTAVKEGRDYAIWHNYYNSPYNVIAAQAFAKWFYPEQFKDLDPKKTMDEMYSQFLAVEPTGTYWVSGK
;
A
#
# COMPACT_ATOMS: atom_id res chain seq x y z
N PRO A 1 2.55 -17.06 -6.93
CA PRO A 1 1.87 -16.72 -5.65
C PRO A 1 0.44 -16.27 -5.97
N ASP A 2 -0.48 -16.43 -5.03
CA ASP A 2 -1.87 -15.99 -5.23
C ASP A 2 -1.97 -14.46 -5.15
N ILE A 3 -1.18 -13.84 -4.28
CA ILE A 3 -1.10 -12.38 -4.10
C ILE A 3 0.36 -11.95 -4.15
N TYR A 4 0.62 -10.79 -4.76
CA TYR A 4 1.96 -10.18 -4.83
C TYR A 4 1.97 -8.85 -4.04
N LEU A 5 2.89 -8.70 -3.10
CA LEU A 5 3.01 -7.54 -2.22
C LEU A 5 4.36 -6.88 -2.40
N VAL A 6 4.37 -5.55 -2.54
CA VAL A 6 5.58 -4.74 -2.61
C VAL A 6 5.62 -3.76 -1.45
N SER A 7 6.70 -3.76 -0.67
CA SER A 7 6.95 -2.66 0.27
C SER A 7 7.74 -1.53 -0.40
N GLY A 8 7.39 -0.27 -0.15
CA GLY A 8 8.14 0.88 -0.65
C GLY A 8 7.95 2.14 0.20
N ALA A 9 8.85 3.11 0.05
CA ALA A 9 8.80 4.39 0.76
C ALA A 9 9.52 5.50 -0.02
N LYS A 10 9.56 5.41 -1.36
CA LYS A 10 10.18 6.46 -2.17
C LYS A 10 9.33 7.73 -2.09
N ALA A 11 10.01 8.87 -2.09
CA ALA A 11 9.33 10.17 -2.12
C ALA A 11 8.63 10.37 -3.48
N PRO A 12 7.53 11.15 -3.52
CA PRO A 12 6.90 11.57 -4.77
C PRO A 12 7.92 12.22 -5.71
N GLY A 13 7.89 11.85 -6.98
CA GLY A 13 8.81 12.39 -7.99
C GLY A 13 10.26 11.86 -7.92
N SER A 14 10.55 10.90 -7.03
CA SER A 14 11.85 10.22 -7.02
C SER A 14 12.11 9.48 -8.34
N THR A 15 13.34 9.60 -8.87
CA THR A 15 13.81 8.87 -10.05
C THR A 15 14.39 7.50 -9.74
N ASP A 16 14.54 7.16 -8.45
CA ASP A 16 15.00 5.85 -8.03
C ASP A 16 13.91 4.79 -8.24
N ALA A 17 14.33 3.57 -8.55
CA ALA A 17 13.41 2.43 -8.57
C ALA A 17 12.83 2.18 -7.16
N GLY A 18 11.49 2.11 -7.08
CA GLY A 18 10.77 1.79 -5.86
C GLY A 18 9.34 2.33 -5.90
N VAL A 19 8.47 1.79 -5.04
CA VAL A 19 7.11 2.32 -4.91
C VAL A 19 7.14 3.60 -4.08
N GLN A 20 6.41 4.60 -4.56
CA GLN A 20 6.25 5.90 -3.93
C GLN A 20 5.04 5.86 -2.98
N LEU A 21 5.31 5.92 -1.68
CA LEU A 21 4.32 5.84 -0.61
C LEU A 21 4.76 6.72 0.55
N GLY A 22 3.79 7.34 1.23
CA GLY A 22 4.00 8.16 2.41
C GLY A 22 3.08 9.38 2.44
N ALA A 23 3.31 10.25 3.43
CA ALA A 23 2.45 11.38 3.78
C ALA A 23 2.22 12.42 2.65
N GLN A 24 3.11 12.44 1.66
CA GLN A 24 3.07 13.37 0.52
C GLN A 24 2.71 12.68 -0.79
N ALA A 25 2.61 11.34 -0.83
CA ALA A 25 2.31 10.59 -2.04
C ALA A 25 0.83 10.64 -2.39
N THR A 26 0.53 10.97 -3.64
CA THR A 26 -0.82 10.82 -4.17
C THR A 26 -1.09 9.36 -4.52
N GLU A 27 -2.37 8.98 -4.64
CA GLU A 27 -2.73 7.64 -5.11
C GLU A 27 -2.19 7.39 -6.53
N ALA A 28 -2.15 8.44 -7.37
CA ALA A 28 -1.59 8.37 -8.73
C ALA A 28 -0.09 8.03 -8.72
N ASP A 29 0.70 8.68 -7.86
CA ASP A 29 2.13 8.38 -7.70
C ASP A 29 2.34 6.93 -7.23
N ALA A 30 1.54 6.49 -6.26
CA ALA A 30 1.60 5.14 -5.72
C ALA A 30 1.26 4.07 -6.77
N LYS A 31 0.18 4.26 -7.54
CA LYS A 31 -0.20 3.33 -8.62
C LYS A 31 0.81 3.31 -9.76
N ALA A 32 1.27 4.48 -10.21
CA ALA A 32 2.24 4.57 -11.30
C ALA A 32 3.58 3.89 -10.93
N SER A 33 4.06 4.13 -9.71
CA SER A 33 5.30 3.51 -9.23
C SER A 33 5.15 2.00 -8.94
N LEU A 34 4.00 1.53 -8.43
CA LEU A 34 3.71 0.10 -8.32
C LEU A 34 3.71 -0.58 -9.70
N LYS A 35 3.07 0.03 -10.70
CA LYS A 35 3.04 -0.48 -12.08
C LYS A 35 4.46 -0.64 -12.65
N ALA A 36 5.33 0.35 -12.47
CA ALA A 36 6.72 0.24 -12.91
C ALA A 36 7.47 -0.93 -12.22
N ILE A 37 7.16 -1.22 -10.96
CA ILE A 37 7.73 -2.36 -10.23
C ILE A 37 7.20 -3.70 -10.75
N THR A 38 5.92 -3.79 -11.09
CA THR A 38 5.29 -5.03 -11.55
C THR A 38 5.61 -5.35 -13.02
N GLU A 39 6.06 -4.36 -13.80
CA GLU A 39 6.54 -4.54 -15.18
C GLU A 39 7.94 -5.18 -15.29
N ARG A 40 8.68 -5.29 -14.18
CA ARG A 40 10.02 -5.90 -14.19
C ARG A 40 9.98 -7.33 -14.74
N LYS A 41 11.01 -7.68 -15.51
CA LYS A 41 11.16 -9.00 -16.14
C LYS A 41 10.97 -10.12 -15.12
N GLY A 42 10.04 -11.02 -15.39
CA GLY A 42 9.69 -12.14 -14.52
C GLY A 42 8.61 -11.82 -13.49
N ILE A 43 8.57 -10.60 -12.94
CA ILE A 43 7.45 -10.16 -12.09
C ILE A 43 6.18 -10.01 -12.92
N ASN A 44 6.32 -9.44 -14.12
CA ASN A 44 5.21 -9.26 -15.07
C ASN A 44 4.58 -10.58 -15.57
N THR A 45 5.22 -11.74 -15.34
CA THR A 45 4.68 -13.02 -15.76
C THR A 45 3.79 -13.66 -14.69
N LEU A 46 3.85 -13.19 -13.43
CA LEU A 46 3.10 -13.72 -12.31
C LEU A 46 1.58 -13.57 -12.52
N THR A 47 0.83 -14.64 -12.24
CA THR A 47 -0.64 -14.63 -12.30
C THR A 47 -1.25 -13.56 -11.40
N ALA A 48 -0.73 -13.37 -10.18
CA ALA A 48 -1.20 -12.33 -9.28
C ALA A 48 -1.13 -10.92 -9.90
N VAL A 49 -0.05 -10.60 -10.63
CA VAL A 49 0.09 -9.30 -11.32
C VAL A 49 -0.89 -9.20 -12.48
N LYS A 50 -1.00 -10.24 -13.32
CA LYS A 50 -1.91 -10.24 -14.48
C LYS A 50 -3.38 -10.13 -14.09
N GLU A 51 -3.76 -10.66 -12.93
CA GLU A 51 -5.13 -10.67 -12.45
C GLU A 51 -5.45 -9.49 -11.49
N GLY A 52 -4.49 -8.58 -11.31
CA GLY A 52 -4.61 -7.39 -10.45
C GLY A 52 -4.79 -7.71 -8.98
N ARG A 53 -4.03 -8.71 -8.50
CA ARG A 53 -3.80 -9.06 -7.10
C ARG A 53 -2.39 -8.66 -6.66
N ASP A 54 -1.91 -7.54 -7.19
CA ASP A 54 -0.70 -6.85 -6.78
C ASP A 54 -1.04 -5.62 -5.93
N TYR A 55 -0.32 -5.47 -4.83
CA TYR A 55 -0.54 -4.41 -3.85
C TYR A 55 0.77 -3.81 -3.41
N ALA A 56 0.74 -2.55 -2.98
CA ALA A 56 1.86 -1.93 -2.29
C ALA A 56 1.51 -1.51 -0.88
N ILE A 57 2.49 -1.60 0.01
CA ILE A 57 2.40 -1.22 1.42
C ILE A 57 3.59 -0.34 1.80
N TRP A 58 3.37 0.66 2.65
CA TRP A 58 4.44 1.55 3.08
C TRP A 58 5.48 0.80 3.92
N HIS A 59 6.74 0.88 3.53
CA HIS A 59 7.79 0.05 4.10
C HIS A 59 7.99 0.29 5.60
N ASN A 60 7.91 1.54 6.06
CA ASN A 60 8.18 1.91 7.45
C ASN A 60 7.20 1.30 8.47
N TYR A 61 6.10 0.66 8.04
CA TYR A 61 5.30 -0.19 8.93
C TYR A 61 6.10 -1.37 9.50
N TYR A 62 7.22 -1.78 8.89
CA TYR A 62 8.07 -2.87 9.39
C TYR A 62 8.59 -2.65 10.82
N ASN A 63 8.72 -1.39 11.24
CA ASN A 63 9.26 -1.00 12.55
C ASN A 63 8.51 0.20 13.15
N SER A 64 7.20 0.25 12.94
CA SER A 64 6.33 1.30 13.49
C SER A 64 5.17 0.67 14.26
N PRO A 65 4.74 1.26 15.40
CA PRO A 65 3.53 0.83 16.09
C PRO A 65 2.25 1.02 15.25
N TYR A 66 2.31 1.76 14.13
CA TYR A 66 1.17 1.92 13.22
C TYR A 66 0.94 0.69 12.32
N ASN A 67 1.73 -0.38 12.51
CA ASN A 67 1.68 -1.61 11.73
C ASN A 67 0.32 -2.34 11.78
N VAL A 68 -0.57 -2.01 12.72
CA VAL A 68 -1.97 -2.47 12.72
C VAL A 68 -2.69 -2.12 11.42
N ILE A 69 -2.36 -0.98 10.80
CA ILE A 69 -2.92 -0.57 9.51
C ILE A 69 -2.48 -1.54 8.40
N ALA A 70 -1.20 -1.92 8.38
CA ALA A 70 -0.69 -2.90 7.42
C ALA A 70 -1.34 -4.27 7.61
N ALA A 71 -1.52 -4.72 8.85
CA ALA A 71 -2.21 -5.97 9.16
C ALA A 71 -3.67 -5.96 8.65
N GLN A 72 -4.39 -4.86 8.84
CA GLN A 72 -5.77 -4.71 8.33
C GLN A 72 -5.81 -4.67 6.79
N ALA A 73 -4.89 -3.96 6.15
CA ALA A 73 -4.80 -3.92 4.68
C ALA A 73 -4.54 -5.33 4.12
N PHE A 74 -3.60 -6.07 4.71
CA PHE A 74 -3.31 -7.46 4.31
C PHE A 74 -4.53 -8.37 4.51
N ALA A 75 -5.17 -8.32 5.67
CA ALA A 75 -6.37 -9.10 5.94
C ALA A 75 -7.48 -8.84 4.91
N LYS A 76 -7.73 -7.56 4.58
CA LYS A 76 -8.73 -7.17 3.59
C LYS A 76 -8.38 -7.63 2.17
N TRP A 77 -7.11 -7.59 1.78
CA TRP A 77 -6.68 -8.10 0.47
C TRP A 77 -6.75 -9.63 0.37
N PHE A 78 -6.47 -10.33 1.46
CA PHE A 78 -6.44 -11.80 1.48
C PHE A 78 -7.85 -12.39 1.53
N TYR A 79 -8.77 -11.72 2.23
CA TYR A 79 -10.13 -12.22 2.48
C TYR A 79 -11.16 -11.09 2.31
N PRO A 80 -11.34 -10.57 1.08
CA PRO A 80 -12.16 -9.37 0.83
C PRO A 80 -13.63 -9.56 1.23
N GLU A 81 -14.19 -10.75 1.08
CA GLU A 81 -15.57 -11.05 1.47
C GLU A 81 -15.76 -11.06 2.99
N GLN A 82 -14.81 -11.65 3.71
CA GLN A 82 -14.83 -11.75 5.17
C GLN A 82 -14.57 -10.40 5.84
N PHE A 83 -13.73 -9.56 5.21
CA PHE A 83 -13.38 -8.22 5.70
C PHE A 83 -14.00 -7.10 4.88
N LYS A 84 -15.18 -7.34 4.28
CA LYS A 84 -15.89 -6.32 3.48
C LYS A 84 -16.17 -5.05 4.30
N ASP A 85 -16.48 -5.21 5.58
CA ASP A 85 -16.83 -4.12 6.51
C ASP A 85 -15.61 -3.46 7.16
N LEU A 86 -14.40 -4.03 7.00
CA LEU A 86 -13.15 -3.47 7.53
C LEU A 86 -12.67 -2.31 6.65
N ASP A 87 -12.40 -1.15 7.23
CA ASP A 87 -11.82 0.00 6.53
C ASP A 87 -10.50 0.44 7.19
N PRO A 88 -9.33 0.05 6.64
CA PRO A 88 -8.03 0.49 7.15
C PRO A 88 -7.85 2.02 7.12
N LYS A 89 -8.53 2.72 6.20
CA LYS A 89 -8.48 4.19 6.16
C LYS A 89 -9.20 4.79 7.36
N LYS A 90 -10.39 4.29 7.69
CA LYS A 90 -11.11 4.71 8.90
C LYS A 90 -10.28 4.46 10.17
N THR A 91 -9.65 3.30 10.29
CA THR A 91 -8.73 3.02 11.41
C THR A 91 -7.57 4.03 11.48
N MET A 92 -6.98 4.39 10.34
CA MET A 92 -5.93 5.41 10.28
C MET A 92 -6.47 6.78 10.71
N ASP A 93 -7.62 7.20 10.19
CA ASP A 93 -8.25 8.48 10.53
C ASP A 93 -8.54 8.58 12.04
N GLU A 94 -9.08 7.51 12.64
CA GLU A 94 -9.32 7.41 14.08
C GLU A 94 -8.03 7.45 14.92
N MET A 95 -6.96 6.78 14.46
CA MET A 95 -5.67 6.80 15.13
C MET A 95 -5.04 8.19 15.11
N TYR A 96 -5.11 8.88 13.98
CA TYR A 96 -4.62 10.26 13.86
C TYR A 96 -5.41 11.21 14.77
N SER A 97 -6.74 11.13 14.73
CA SER A 97 -7.61 11.98 15.55
C SER A 97 -7.41 11.79 17.06
N GLN A 98 -7.18 10.56 17.52
CA GLN A 98 -7.07 10.27 18.96
C GLN A 98 -5.68 10.53 19.53
N PHE A 99 -4.62 10.34 18.74
CA PHE A 99 -3.25 10.28 19.26
C PHE A 99 -2.29 11.30 18.67
N LEU A 100 -2.61 11.95 17.54
CA LEU A 100 -1.67 12.80 16.81
C LEU A 100 -2.15 14.25 16.73
N ALA A 101 -1.19 15.16 16.57
CA ALA A 101 -1.42 16.60 16.41
C ALA A 101 -1.43 17.04 14.94
N VAL A 102 -1.54 16.10 14.01
CA VAL A 102 -1.51 16.33 12.56
C VAL A 102 -2.63 15.53 11.89
N GLU A 103 -3.08 16.01 10.75
CA GLU A 103 -4.09 15.32 9.94
C GLU A 103 -3.47 14.15 9.13
N PRO A 104 -4.24 13.08 8.86
CA PRO A 104 -3.79 12.01 7.98
C PRO A 104 -3.76 12.51 6.53
N THR A 105 -2.57 12.45 5.90
CA THR A 105 -2.39 12.82 4.48
C THR A 105 -1.62 11.74 3.73
N GLY A 106 -1.74 11.76 2.40
CA GLY A 106 -0.97 10.92 1.51
C GLY A 106 -1.49 9.49 1.38
N THR A 107 -0.65 8.61 0.83
CA THR A 107 -1.01 7.24 0.46
C THR A 107 0.00 6.26 1.05
N TYR A 108 -0.47 5.34 1.89
CA TYR A 108 0.38 4.36 2.59
C TYR A 108 0.15 2.91 2.14
N TRP A 109 -0.89 2.67 1.35
CA TRP A 109 -1.16 1.39 0.71
C TRP A 109 -1.96 1.63 -0.56
N VAL A 110 -1.82 0.75 -1.55
CA VAL A 110 -2.56 0.84 -2.81
C VAL A 110 -2.73 -0.52 -3.47
N SER A 111 -3.79 -0.66 -4.27
CA SER A 111 -4.00 -1.77 -5.21
C SER A 111 -3.49 -1.38 -6.60
N GLY A 112 -2.94 -2.35 -7.34
CA GLY A 112 -2.56 -2.15 -8.74
C GLY A 112 -3.76 -1.92 -9.68
N LYS A 113 -4.96 -2.36 -9.28
CA LYS A 113 -6.24 -2.01 -9.90
C LYS A 113 -6.73 -0.61 -9.51
#